data_AF-A0A7R9BRD6-F1
#
_entry.id   AF-A0A7R9BRD6-F1
#
_cell.length_a   1.000
_cell.length_b   1.000
_cell.length_c   1.000
_cell.angle_alpha   90.00
_cell.angle_beta   90.00
_cell.angle_gamma   90.00
#
_symmetry.space_group_name_H-M   'P 1'
#
loop_
_entity.id
_entity.type
_entity.pdbx_description
1 polymer ?
#
loop_
_entity_poly.entity_id
_entity_poly.type
_entity_poly.pdbx_seq_one_letter_code
_entity_poly.pdbx_strand_id
1 'polypeptide(L)'
;MDEPEWKTKRRAKWILLVVLWSLRLGLCLWPQYGYIHPDEFFQGLEPMTGAVMNYNVSLPWEFTDEHPIRNILFPGLSVGLPATIMRFLFGSSGVSALSLLRAPRILVCLLSFLVDAAMYLATKEVGRDPLYPLLVLNSSHVMHVYSFRTMSNAMELVLFALLLYRCGGFF
;
A
#
# COMPACT_ATOMS: atom_id res chain seq x y z
N MET A 1 -42.64 -4.18 11.59
CA MET A 1 -42.28 -5.43 10.91
C MET A 1 -40.76 -5.51 10.96
N ASP A 2 -40.22 -6.36 11.83
CA ASP A 2 -38.77 -6.40 12.08
C ASP A 2 -38.03 -6.92 10.84
N GLU A 3 -36.84 -6.37 10.60
CA GLU A 3 -36.03 -6.76 9.46
C GLU A 3 -35.52 -8.20 9.63
N PRO A 4 -35.60 -9.05 8.58
CA PRO A 4 -35.17 -10.44 8.69
C PRO A 4 -33.67 -10.52 9.03
N GLU A 5 -33.34 -11.41 9.99
CA GLU A 5 -32.02 -11.53 10.62
C GLU A 5 -30.84 -11.61 9.63
N TRP A 6 -31.01 -12.30 8.50
CA TRP A 6 -29.95 -12.45 7.50
C TRP A 6 -29.55 -11.11 6.87
N LYS A 7 -30.48 -10.17 6.71
CA LYS A 7 -30.20 -8.82 6.21
C LYS A 7 -29.37 -8.04 7.24
N THR A 8 -29.74 -8.13 8.51
CA THR A 8 -29.02 -7.50 9.62
C THR A 8 -27.59 -8.02 9.72
N LYS A 9 -27.38 -9.35 9.67
CA LYS A 9 -26.04 -9.95 9.68
C LYS A 9 -25.19 -9.51 8.48
N ARG A 10 -25.79 -9.43 7.29
CA ARG A 10 -25.08 -8.97 6.08
C ARG A 10 -24.71 -7.49 6.16
N ARG A 11 -25.60 -6.64 6.69
CA ARG A 11 -25.33 -5.21 6.95
C ARG A 11 -24.17 -5.05 7.94
N ALA A 12 -24.18 -5.79 9.05
CA ALA A 12 -23.10 -5.75 10.03
C ALA A 12 -21.73 -6.10 9.42
N LYS A 13 -21.66 -7.11 8.54
CA LYS A 13 -20.43 -7.47 7.82
C LYS A 13 -19.91 -6.33 6.94
N TRP A 14 -20.79 -5.65 6.21
CA TRP A 14 -20.40 -4.48 5.41
C TRP A 14 -19.90 -3.33 6.27
N ILE A 15 -20.58 -3.03 7.37
CA ILE A 15 -20.15 -2.00 8.33
C ILE A 15 -18.75 -2.34 8.85
N LEU A 16 -18.51 -3.58 9.26
CA LEU A 16 -17.20 -4.02 9.73
C LEU A 16 -16.12 -3.87 8.64
N LEU A 17 -16.42 -4.24 7.40
CA LEU A 17 -15.48 -4.08 6.29
C LEU A 17 -15.11 -2.60 6.06
N VAL A 18 -16.10 -1.71 6.09
CA VAL A 18 -15.88 -0.26 5.96
C VAL A 18 -15.02 0.25 7.12
N VAL A 19 -15.27 -0.20 8.36
CA VAL A 19 -14.45 0.15 9.52
C VAL A 19 -13.00 -0.28 9.32
N LEU A 20 -12.74 -1.48 8.80
CA LEU A 20 -11.37 -1.97 8.54
C LEU A 20 -10.67 -1.15 7.44
N TRP A 21 -11.38 -0.79 6.36
CA TRP A 21 -10.85 0.10 5.33
C TRP A 21 -10.54 1.50 5.86
N SER A 22 -11.45 2.06 6.65
CA SER A 22 -11.23 3.35 7.32
C SER A 22 -10.04 3.29 8.29
N LEU A 23 -9.89 2.18 9.02
CA LEU A 23 -8.74 1.96 9.88
C LEU A 23 -7.43 1.92 9.07
N ARG A 24 -7.38 1.18 7.96
CA ARG A 24 -6.20 1.15 7.07
C ARG A 24 -5.83 2.55 6.56
N LEU A 25 -6.81 3.30 6.05
CA LEU A 25 -6.60 4.67 5.57
C LEU A 25 -6.15 5.61 6.71
N GLY A 26 -6.78 5.48 7.88
CA GLY A 26 -6.41 6.24 9.08
C GLY A 26 -4.97 5.97 9.51
N LEU A 27 -4.56 4.69 9.58
CA LEU A 27 -3.20 4.29 9.93
C LEU A 27 -2.16 4.73 8.89
N CYS A 28 -2.53 4.78 7.62
CA CYS A 28 -1.68 5.30 6.55
C CYS A 28 -1.39 6.81 6.72
N LEU A 29 -2.40 7.59 7.10
CA LEU A 29 -2.29 9.04 7.28
C LEU A 29 -1.70 9.44 8.64
N TRP A 30 -1.89 8.57 9.65
CA TRP A 30 -1.44 8.82 11.00
C TRP A 30 0.09 8.95 11.06
N PRO A 31 0.63 10.04 11.63
CA PRO A 31 2.06 10.18 11.84
C PRO A 31 2.55 9.12 12.83
N GLN A 32 3.40 8.21 12.38
CA GLN A 32 3.98 7.17 13.21
C GLN A 32 5.30 7.66 13.80
N TYR A 33 5.23 8.18 15.02
CA TYR A 33 6.39 8.70 15.75
C TYR A 33 7.31 7.62 16.34
N GLY A 34 6.94 6.35 16.18
CA GLY A 34 7.71 5.20 16.66
C GLY A 34 8.73 4.70 15.64
N TYR A 35 9.04 3.41 15.73
CA TYR A 35 9.99 2.73 14.84
C TYR A 35 9.67 2.96 13.36
N ILE A 36 10.64 3.54 12.65
CA ILE A 36 10.65 3.61 11.19
C ILE A 36 11.38 2.37 10.69
N HIS A 37 10.73 1.59 9.83
CA HIS A 37 11.36 0.39 9.32
C HIS A 37 12.55 0.77 8.42
N PRO A 38 13.75 0.22 8.66
CA PRO A 38 14.94 0.60 7.91
C PRO A 38 14.78 0.43 6.40
N ASP A 39 14.19 -0.68 5.96
CA ASP A 39 13.90 -0.93 4.54
C ASP A 39 12.96 0.12 3.91
N GLU A 40 11.98 0.65 4.67
CA GLU A 40 11.06 1.67 4.16
C GLU A 40 11.78 3.02 3.95
N PHE A 41 12.65 3.38 4.90
CA PHE A 41 13.31 4.69 4.90
C PHE A 41 14.62 4.66 4.11
N PHE A 42 15.59 3.85 4.52
CA PHE A 42 16.95 3.87 3.95
C PHE A 42 17.02 3.20 2.58
N GLN A 43 16.17 2.21 2.30
CA GLN A 43 16.16 1.50 1.00
C GLN A 43 15.01 1.92 0.06
N GLY A 44 14.23 2.93 0.46
CA GLY A 44 13.10 3.43 -0.31
C GLY A 44 13.06 4.94 -0.31
N LEU A 45 12.70 5.54 0.83
CA LEU A 45 12.48 6.98 0.93
C LEU A 45 13.72 7.82 0.63
N GLU A 46 14.83 7.57 1.33
CA GLU A 46 16.04 8.39 1.27
C GLU A 46 16.69 8.38 -0.11
N PRO A 47 16.98 7.23 -0.76
CA PRO A 47 17.60 7.21 -2.09
C PRO A 47 16.74 7.91 -3.14
N MET A 48 15.42 7.68 -3.12
CA MET A 48 14.51 8.23 -4.13
C MET A 48 14.28 9.73 -3.93
N THR A 49 14.11 10.19 -2.69
CA THR A 49 13.92 11.62 -2.41
C THR A 49 15.21 12.40 -2.61
N GLY A 50 16.38 11.82 -2.30
CA GLY A 50 17.68 12.40 -2.67
C GLY A 50 17.81 12.61 -4.17
N ALA A 51 17.51 11.57 -4.96
CA ALA A 51 17.56 11.64 -6.43
C ALA A 51 16.55 12.64 -7.02
N VAL A 52 15.32 12.71 -6.47
CA VAL A 52 14.26 13.56 -7.01
C VAL A 52 14.35 15.00 -6.52
N MET A 53 14.69 15.24 -5.25
CA MET A 53 14.70 16.59 -4.65
C MET A 53 16.09 17.24 -4.65
N ASN A 54 17.13 16.51 -5.05
CA ASN A 54 18.54 16.92 -4.92
C ASN A 54 18.95 17.18 -3.46
N TYR A 55 18.44 16.38 -2.53
CA TYR A 55 18.89 16.43 -1.14
C TYR A 55 20.21 15.70 -0.97
N ASN A 56 21.03 16.15 -0.01
CA ASN A 56 22.22 15.43 0.40
C ASN A 56 21.79 14.22 1.22
N VAL A 57 21.97 13.02 0.67
CA VAL A 57 21.55 11.75 1.26
C VAL A 57 22.70 10.76 1.27
N SER A 58 22.69 9.82 2.23
CA SER A 58 23.65 8.72 2.23
C SER A 58 23.07 7.58 1.41
N LEU A 59 23.58 7.38 0.19
CA LEU A 59 23.17 6.25 -0.64
C LEU A 59 23.72 4.94 -0.07
N PRO A 60 22.86 3.97 0.23
CA PRO A 60 23.30 2.63 0.61
C PRO A 60 24.12 1.99 -0.53
N TRP A 61 25.04 1.08 -0.17
CA TRP A 61 25.90 0.40 -1.16
C TRP A 61 25.07 -0.29 -2.25
N GLU A 62 23.82 -0.69 -1.97
CA GLU A 62 23.00 -1.47 -2.90
C GLU A 62 22.53 -0.67 -4.11
N PHE A 63 22.61 0.67 -4.02
CA PHE A 63 22.28 1.62 -5.09
C PHE A 63 23.52 2.20 -5.77
N THR A 64 24.72 1.73 -5.42
CA THR A 64 25.96 2.18 -6.05
C THR A 64 26.32 1.31 -7.26
N ASP A 65 27.02 1.91 -8.23
CA ASP A 65 27.47 1.20 -9.44
C ASP A 65 28.54 0.13 -9.14
N GLU A 66 29.18 0.21 -7.97
CA GLU A 66 30.19 -0.76 -7.54
C GLU A 66 29.56 -2.11 -7.19
N HIS A 67 28.35 -2.11 -6.59
CA HIS A 67 27.66 -3.33 -6.11
C HIS A 67 26.14 -3.26 -6.34
N PRO A 68 25.65 -3.17 -7.60
CA PRO A 68 24.23 -2.98 -7.87
C PRO A 68 23.44 -4.27 -7.61
N ILE A 69 22.73 -4.32 -6.49
CA ILE A 69 21.93 -5.49 -6.09
C ILE A 69 20.44 -5.16 -5.87
N ARG A 70 20.08 -3.89 -5.71
CA ARG A 70 18.68 -3.48 -5.47
C ARG A 70 18.00 -3.02 -6.75
N ASN A 71 16.79 -3.51 -6.98
CA ASN A 71 15.94 -3.04 -8.06
C ASN A 71 15.40 -1.62 -7.76
N ILE A 72 15.62 -0.68 -8.68
CA ILE A 72 15.14 0.70 -8.60
C ILE A 72 13.63 0.84 -8.89
N LEU A 73 13.02 -0.12 -9.58
CA LEU A 73 11.66 -0.02 -10.10
C LEU A 73 10.62 0.20 -9.00
N PHE A 74 10.64 -0.61 -7.94
CA PHE A 74 9.66 -0.51 -6.86
C PHE A 74 9.83 0.74 -6.00
N PRO A 75 11.05 1.10 -5.52
CA PRO A 75 11.27 2.39 -4.87
C PRO A 75 10.92 3.57 -5.77
N GLY A 76 11.29 3.52 -7.06
CA GLY A 76 11.01 4.56 -8.04
C GLY A 76 9.50 4.77 -8.24
N LEU A 77 8.73 3.69 -8.35
CA LEU A 77 7.27 3.78 -8.51
C LEU A 77 6.56 4.17 -7.20
N SER A 78 6.95 3.58 -6.07
CA SER A 78 6.27 3.80 -4.80
C SER A 78 6.63 5.13 -4.13
N VAL A 79 7.87 5.61 -4.28
CA VAL A 79 8.36 6.85 -3.67
C VAL A 79 8.74 7.89 -4.72
N GLY A 80 9.53 7.52 -5.72
CA GLY A 80 10.04 8.45 -6.73
C GLY A 80 8.92 9.18 -7.51
N LEU A 81 7.88 8.45 -7.91
CA LEU A 81 6.73 9.02 -8.61
C LEU A 81 5.97 10.06 -7.74
N PRO A 82 5.52 9.75 -6.50
CA PRO A 82 4.95 10.76 -5.61
C PRO A 82 5.88 11.96 -5.34
N ALA A 83 7.18 11.71 -5.13
CA ALA A 83 8.16 12.77 -4.91
C ALA A 83 8.26 13.70 -6.13
N THR A 84 8.22 13.14 -7.34
CA THR A 84 8.30 13.91 -8.59
C THR A 84 7.05 14.77 -8.78
N ILE A 85 5.87 14.21 -8.49
CA ILE A 85 4.61 14.95 -8.51
C ILE A 85 4.65 16.09 -7.48
N MET A 86 5.10 15.84 -6.26
CA MET A 86 5.23 16.89 -5.24
C MET A 86 6.22 17.98 -5.64
N ARG A 87 7.37 17.61 -6.23
CA ARG A 87 8.36 18.57 -6.73
C ARG A 87 7.77 19.45 -7.84
N PHE A 88 7.01 18.84 -8.74
CA PHE A 88 6.35 19.56 -9.83
C PHE A 88 5.29 20.55 -9.32
N LEU A 89 4.49 20.15 -8.32
CA LEU A 89 3.40 20.97 -7.80
C LEU A 89 3.85 22.08 -6.84
N PHE A 90 4.85 21.82 -5.98
CA PHE A 90 5.21 22.71 -4.88
C PHE A 90 6.66 23.23 -4.93
N GLY A 91 7.47 22.76 -5.90
CA GLY A 91 8.90 23.02 -5.94
C GLY A 91 9.67 22.29 -4.83
N SER A 92 11.00 22.21 -4.94
CA SER A 92 11.83 21.46 -3.98
C SER A 92 11.83 22.06 -2.56
N SER A 93 11.57 23.36 -2.41
CA SER A 93 11.55 24.07 -1.13
C SER A 93 10.16 24.11 -0.46
N GLY A 94 9.09 23.83 -1.21
CA GLY A 94 7.71 23.84 -0.71
C GLY A 94 7.23 22.50 -0.13
N VAL A 95 8.05 21.45 -0.21
CA VAL A 95 7.67 20.10 0.22
C VAL A 95 8.23 19.80 1.61
N SER A 96 7.35 19.50 2.56
CA SER A 96 7.75 19.09 3.91
C SER A 96 8.23 17.63 3.95
N ALA A 97 9.11 17.30 4.89
CA ALA A 97 9.56 15.92 5.11
C ALA A 97 8.39 14.96 5.42
N LEU A 98 7.36 15.45 6.11
CA LEU A 98 6.18 14.67 6.42
C LEU A 98 5.33 14.40 5.17
N SER A 99 5.26 15.35 4.23
CA SER A 99 4.62 15.15 2.93
C SER A 99 5.36 14.09 2.11
N LEU A 100 6.71 14.12 2.14
CA LEU A 100 7.55 13.11 1.48
C LEU A 100 7.34 11.70 2.05
N LEU A 101 7.02 11.57 3.33
CA LEU A 101 6.68 10.27 3.92
C LEU A 101 5.24 9.84 3.60
N ARG A 102 4.27 10.75 3.70
CA ARG A 102 2.85 10.43 3.59
C ARG A 102 2.39 10.17 2.17
N ALA A 103 2.82 10.98 1.20
CA ALA A 103 2.34 10.84 -0.18
C ALA A 103 2.67 9.47 -0.81
N PRO A 104 3.89 8.91 -0.65
CA PRO A 104 4.19 7.54 -1.05
C PRO A 104 3.30 6.49 -0.38
N ARG A 105 3.07 6.61 0.93
CA ARG A 105 2.19 5.69 1.67
C ARG A 105 0.75 5.74 1.17
N ILE A 106 0.24 6.93 0.84
CA ILE A 106 -1.11 7.09 0.27
C ILE A 106 -1.19 6.37 -1.08
N LEU A 107 -0.20 6.53 -1.96
CA LEU A 107 -0.16 5.83 -3.24
C LEU A 107 -0.21 4.31 -3.04
N VAL A 108 0.67 3.76 -2.19
CA VAL A 108 0.71 2.32 -1.95
C VAL A 108 -0.57 1.83 -1.25
N CYS A 109 -1.14 2.62 -0.33
CA CYS A 109 -2.42 2.31 0.29
C CYS A 109 -3.55 2.25 -0.74
N LEU A 110 -3.60 3.17 -1.71
CA LEU A 110 -4.58 3.13 -2.80
C LEU A 110 -4.39 1.88 -3.67
N LEU A 111 -3.15 1.53 -4.00
CA LEU A 111 -2.85 0.29 -4.71
C LEU A 111 -3.25 -0.97 -3.93
N SER A 112 -3.17 -0.94 -2.59
CA SER A 112 -3.59 -2.08 -1.76
C SER A 112 -5.06 -2.47 -1.92
N PHE A 113 -5.93 -1.53 -2.33
CA PHE A 113 -7.33 -1.85 -2.64
C PHE A 113 -7.51 -2.68 -3.91
N LEU A 114 -6.49 -2.77 -4.78
CA LEU A 114 -6.49 -3.73 -5.88
C LEU A 114 -6.44 -5.18 -5.36
N VAL A 115 -5.83 -5.43 -4.21
CA VAL A 115 -5.85 -6.74 -3.53
C VAL A 115 -7.27 -7.08 -3.08
N ASP A 116 -7.98 -6.11 -2.50
CA ASP A 116 -9.38 -6.26 -2.11
C ASP A 116 -10.28 -6.53 -3.33
N ALA A 117 -10.08 -5.78 -4.42
CA ALA A 117 -10.80 -5.98 -5.67
C ALA A 117 -10.52 -7.36 -6.28
N ALA A 118 -9.27 -7.79 -6.33
CA ALA A 118 -8.87 -9.12 -6.83
C ALA A 118 -9.54 -10.23 -6.01
N MET A 119 -9.51 -10.13 -4.67
CA MET A 119 -10.18 -11.10 -3.77
C MET A 119 -11.69 -11.13 -4.00
N TYR A 120 -12.31 -9.96 -4.14
CA TYR A 120 -13.75 -9.84 -4.39
C TYR A 120 -14.16 -10.50 -5.70
N LEU A 121 -13.43 -10.20 -6.79
CA LEU A 121 -13.71 -10.73 -8.12
C LEU A 121 -13.46 -12.25 -8.16
N ALA A 122 -12.31 -12.71 -7.66
CA ALA A 122 -12.00 -14.14 -7.58
C ALA A 122 -13.07 -14.93 -6.81
N THR A 123 -13.52 -14.41 -5.66
CA THR A 123 -14.55 -15.10 -4.86
C THR A 123 -15.90 -15.15 -5.57
N LYS A 124 -16.25 -14.09 -6.31
CA LYS A 124 -17.46 -14.03 -7.12
C LYS A 124 -17.45 -15.03 -8.28
N GLU A 125 -16.31 -15.18 -8.95
CA GLU A 125 -16.16 -16.14 -10.05
C GLU A 125 -16.39 -17.58 -9.58
N VAL A 126 -15.96 -17.91 -8.35
CA VAL A 126 -16.21 -19.22 -7.71
C VAL A 126 -17.66 -19.36 -7.18
N GLY A 127 -18.50 -18.32 -7.32
CA GLY A 127 -19.89 -18.34 -6.88
C GLY A 127 -20.09 -18.28 -5.36
N ARG A 128 -19.09 -17.77 -4.61
CA ARG A 128 -19.13 -17.65 -3.14
C ARG A 128 -19.39 -16.21 -2.71
N ASP A 129 -19.86 -16.02 -1.47
CA ASP A 129 -20.05 -14.68 -0.89
C ASP A 129 -18.68 -14.03 -0.61
N PRO A 130 -18.32 -12.91 -1.28
CA PRO A 130 -17.02 -12.27 -1.14
C PRO A 130 -16.80 -11.62 0.24
N LEU A 131 -17.87 -11.40 1.02
CA LEU A 131 -17.74 -10.68 2.29
C LEU A 131 -16.86 -11.38 3.32
N TYR A 132 -16.94 -12.71 3.40
CA TYR A 132 -16.18 -13.44 4.43
C TYR A 132 -14.67 -13.44 4.13
N PRO A 133 -14.20 -13.80 2.91
CA PRO A 133 -12.77 -13.69 2.58
C PRO A 133 -12.23 -12.26 2.70
N LEU A 134 -13.01 -11.26 2.30
CA LEU A 134 -12.63 -9.86 2.46
C LEU A 134 -12.46 -9.48 3.93
N LEU A 135 -13.37 -9.88 4.81
CA LEU A 135 -13.23 -9.61 6.25
C LEU A 135 -11.99 -10.29 6.84
N VAL A 136 -11.69 -11.53 6.45
CA VAL A 136 -10.49 -12.25 6.90
C VAL A 136 -9.22 -11.56 6.40
N LEU A 137 -9.16 -11.21 5.11
CA LEU A 137 -8.04 -10.47 4.53
C LEU A 137 -7.83 -9.12 5.25
N ASN A 138 -8.90 -8.35 5.39
CA ASN A 138 -8.86 -7.00 5.94
C ASN A 138 -8.62 -6.95 7.44
N SER A 139 -8.94 -8.01 8.19
CA SER A 139 -8.63 -8.09 9.63
C SER A 139 -7.19 -8.50 9.91
N SER A 140 -6.42 -8.90 8.90
CA SER A 140 -5.04 -9.33 9.08
C SER A 140 -4.09 -8.19 9.46
N HIS A 141 -3.02 -8.54 10.18
CA HIS A 141 -1.93 -7.61 10.50
C HIS A 141 -1.27 -7.05 9.23
N VAL A 142 -1.14 -7.87 8.19
CA VAL A 142 -0.48 -7.49 6.93
C VAL A 142 -1.17 -6.28 6.29
N MET A 143 -2.50 -6.28 6.23
CA MET A 143 -3.28 -5.20 5.62
C MET A 143 -3.33 -3.91 6.46
N HIS A 144 -2.95 -3.95 7.74
CA HIS A 144 -2.96 -2.78 8.62
C HIS A 144 -1.58 -2.23 8.95
N VAL A 145 -0.51 -2.96 8.63
CA VAL A 145 0.86 -2.55 8.97
C VAL A 145 1.76 -2.45 7.76
N TYR A 146 1.64 -3.38 6.80
CA TYR A 146 2.58 -3.51 5.69
C TYR A 146 2.01 -3.08 4.34
N SER A 147 0.71 -3.23 4.10
CA SER A 147 0.12 -3.02 2.77
C SER A 147 0.12 -1.56 2.27
N PHE A 148 0.46 -0.60 3.12
CA PHE A 148 0.62 0.82 2.76
C PHE A 148 2.05 1.33 2.99
N ARG A 149 2.99 0.46 3.35
CA ARG A 149 4.41 0.80 3.48
C ARG A 149 5.06 0.75 2.11
N THR A 150 6.03 1.62 1.85
CA THR A 150 6.72 1.71 0.56
C THR A 150 7.82 0.66 0.40
N MET A 151 7.51 -0.58 0.79
CA MET A 151 8.37 -1.75 0.61
C MET A 151 8.01 -2.45 -0.71
N SER A 152 8.97 -3.15 -1.32
CA SER A 152 8.69 -3.98 -2.51
C SER A 152 7.64 -5.05 -2.23
N ASN A 153 7.62 -5.61 -1.02
CA ASN A 153 6.65 -6.61 -0.58
C ASN A 153 5.20 -6.14 -0.72
N ALA A 154 4.92 -4.84 -0.54
CA ALA A 154 3.57 -4.30 -0.72
C ALA A 154 3.17 -4.29 -2.21
N MET A 155 4.12 -3.99 -3.10
CA MET A 155 3.90 -4.06 -4.55
C MET A 155 3.78 -5.51 -5.02
N GLU A 156 4.60 -6.40 -4.51
CA GLU A 156 4.54 -7.84 -4.77
C GLU A 156 3.20 -8.43 -4.33
N LEU A 157 2.67 -8.02 -3.17
CA LEU A 157 1.33 -8.42 -2.72
C LEU A 157 0.25 -8.02 -3.73
N VAL A 158 0.29 -6.79 -4.26
CA VAL A 158 -0.64 -6.32 -5.28
C VAL A 158 -0.52 -7.13 -6.56
N LEU A 159 0.71 -7.29 -7.08
CA LEU A 159 0.95 -8.04 -8.31
C LEU A 159 0.55 -9.51 -8.18
N PHE A 160 0.85 -10.13 -7.05
CA PHE A 160 0.51 -11.52 -6.77
C PHE A 160 -1.01 -11.71 -6.66
N ALA A 161 -1.72 -10.79 -6.00
CA ALA A 161 -3.17 -10.84 -5.93
C ALA A 161 -3.83 -10.72 -7.32
N LEU A 162 -3.34 -9.81 -8.16
CA LEU A 162 -3.79 -9.67 -9.54
C LEU A 162 -3.47 -10.90 -10.40
N LEU A 163 -2.29 -11.49 -10.22
CA LEU A 163 -1.90 -12.73 -10.88
C LEU A 163 -2.82 -13.89 -10.48
N LEU A 164 -3.08 -14.06 -9.19
CA LEU A 164 -3.99 -15.09 -8.68
C LEU A 164 -5.40 -14.92 -9.22
N TYR A 165 -5.90 -13.68 -9.27
CA TYR A 165 -7.18 -13.41 -9.91
C TYR A 165 -7.17 -13.82 -11.39
N ARG A 166 -6.13 -13.41 -12.14
CA ARG A 166 -6.07 -13.67 -13.58
C ARG A 166 -5.86 -15.15 -13.94
N CYS A 167 -5.13 -15.90 -13.13
CA CYS A 167 -4.85 -17.32 -13.33
C CYS A 167 -5.91 -18.23 -12.70
N GLY A 168 -6.62 -17.75 -11.66
CA GLY A 168 -7.62 -18.52 -10.92
C GLY A 168 -8.92 -18.78 -11.70
N GLY A 169 -9.19 -18.03 -12.77
CA GLY A 169 -10.37 -18.20 -13.63
C GLY A 169 -10.38 -19.45 -14.54
N PHE A 170 -9.61 -20.50 -14.21
CA PHE A 170 -9.50 -21.73 -14.99
C PHE A 170 -9.95 -23.01 -14.27
N PHE A 171 -10.57 -22.91 -13.09
CA PHE A 171 -11.11 -24.06 -12.35
C PHE A 171 -12.63 -24.06 -12.29
#